data_AF-A0AB34SAI9-F1
#
_entry.id   AF-A0AB34SAI9-F1
#
_cell.length_a   1.000
_cell.length_b   1.000
_cell.length_c   1.000
_cell.angle_alpha   90.00
_cell.angle_beta   90.00
_cell.angle_gamma   90.00
#
_symmetry.space_group_name_H-M   'P 1'
#
loop_
_entity.id
_entity.type
_entity.pdbx_description
1 polymer ?
#
loop_
_entity_poly.entity_id
_entity_poly.type
_entity_poly.pdbx_seq_one_letter_code
_entity_poly.pdbx_strand_id
1 'polypeptide(L)'
;MERLLLYVHFNKFNQISEHVLYQLEKMRPLFRKVIFISNSKISQDQEDELKKELVDEVLLRKNIGFDFAAWRDGMNSVGFEELKKYDSVTLMNDTCFGPLWDLEPIYQDFEGDRNVDFWGMTNYRKDKDFNEHIQSYYLSFKKNVVNSEAFQLFWQNIQDFTEVQDVIDHYETQVTTNLVQAGFHYQTVFNTIQADASGMLYPDFSYYNPTSILKNRVPFIKVKTIAANEGLTPYILNDIENTTDYPVDLIVKHMSRIDLPDYPYLLGRKILDLSLPISLPDKKIAVHLHVFYVDLLGEFLHAFESFHFSYDLFITTDSEKKKNEILGILEGKQAKAEVFVTGNVGRDVLPMLKLKRHLSQYDYIGHFHTKKSKEADYWAGESWRKELINMLVHPADQIVSQLGQDDRLGLIIADIPSFFRFNRIVVAWNEALISPEMNKLWERMNCQKEVDFKQMNTFVMSYGTFVWFKYDALSPLFDLNMTEEDVPSEPLPQNSILHAIERLLVYIAWDKQYDFKISYNQLGLTAFIDNKQLNNREDLQPHTFVDFNQIGGIKGAMKYIFIGPARAIKYILKRLLGKGKS
;
A
#
# COMPACT_ATOMS: atom_id res chain seq x y z
N MET A 1 -11.51 -26.43 -27.34
CA MET A 1 -12.78 -25.67 -27.43
C MET A 1 -12.46 -24.25 -27.83
N GLU A 2 -13.33 -23.63 -28.62
CA GLU A 2 -13.20 -22.25 -29.05
C GLU A 2 -13.71 -21.32 -27.94
N ARG A 3 -12.83 -20.98 -26.98
CA ARG A 3 -13.17 -20.12 -25.83
C ARG A 3 -12.72 -18.68 -26.07
N LEU A 4 -13.61 -17.72 -25.81
CA LEU A 4 -13.32 -16.27 -25.82
C LEU A 4 -13.24 -15.72 -24.39
N LEU A 5 -12.22 -14.94 -24.09
CA LEU A 5 -12.12 -14.11 -22.88
C LEU A 5 -12.27 -12.63 -23.22
N LEU A 6 -13.19 -11.95 -22.54
CA LEU A 6 -13.30 -10.50 -22.47
C LEU A 6 -12.82 -10.06 -21.08
N TYR A 7 -11.58 -9.61 -20.99
CA TYR A 7 -10.91 -9.25 -19.74
C TYR A 7 -10.93 -7.72 -19.56
N VAL A 8 -11.53 -7.23 -18.49
CA VAL A 8 -11.61 -5.80 -18.18
C VAL A 8 -10.54 -5.41 -17.17
N HIS A 9 -9.81 -4.34 -17.49
CA HIS A 9 -8.76 -3.76 -16.65
C HIS A 9 -9.07 -2.31 -16.28
N PHE A 10 -8.95 -1.98 -15.00
CA PHE A 10 -8.98 -0.62 -14.52
C PHE A 10 -7.96 -0.36 -13.39
N ASN A 11 -7.17 0.68 -13.59
CA ASN A 11 -6.26 1.22 -12.62
C ASN A 11 -6.33 2.75 -12.59
N LYS A 12 -6.65 3.33 -11.43
CA LYS A 12 -6.75 4.78 -11.22
C LYS A 12 -5.44 5.55 -11.50
N PHE A 13 -4.30 4.86 -11.46
CA PHE A 13 -2.97 5.41 -11.75
C PHE A 13 -2.46 5.09 -13.15
N ASN A 14 -3.32 4.59 -14.04
CA ASN A 14 -2.96 4.32 -15.44
C ASN A 14 -1.80 3.33 -15.63
N GLN A 15 -1.70 2.35 -14.74
CA GLN A 15 -0.69 1.29 -14.83
C GLN A 15 -1.34 -0.09 -14.82
N ILE A 16 -0.74 -1.04 -15.51
CA ILE A 16 -1.09 -2.45 -15.40
C ILE A 16 -0.41 -3.01 -14.14
N SER A 17 -1.16 -3.69 -13.27
CA SER A 17 -0.59 -4.35 -12.08
C SER A 17 0.10 -5.66 -12.47
N GLU A 18 1.15 -6.07 -11.76
CA GLU A 18 1.82 -7.33 -12.06
C GLU A 18 0.91 -8.56 -11.85
N HIS A 19 -0.06 -8.49 -10.92
CA HIS A 19 -1.04 -9.56 -10.76
C HIS A 19 -1.96 -9.72 -11.99
N VAL A 20 -2.21 -8.65 -12.76
CA VAL A 20 -2.99 -8.71 -14.01
C VAL A 20 -2.21 -9.43 -15.10
N LEU A 21 -0.90 -9.15 -15.20
CA LEU A 21 -0.02 -9.87 -16.13
C LEU A 21 0.04 -11.36 -15.77
N TYR A 22 0.18 -11.69 -14.49
CA TYR A 22 0.13 -13.07 -14.00
C TYR A 22 -1.22 -13.75 -14.34
N GLN A 23 -2.35 -13.05 -14.16
CA GLN A 23 -3.66 -13.58 -14.53
C GLN A 23 -3.74 -13.92 -16.01
N LEU A 24 -3.36 -12.98 -16.87
CA LEU A 24 -3.39 -13.19 -18.31
C LEU A 24 -2.45 -14.33 -18.73
N GLU A 25 -1.25 -14.42 -18.15
CA GLU A 25 -0.30 -15.50 -18.41
C GLU A 25 -0.91 -16.88 -18.08
N LYS A 26 -1.48 -17.02 -16.88
CA LYS A 26 -2.07 -18.31 -16.44
C LYS A 26 -3.35 -18.66 -17.17
N MET A 27 -4.11 -17.66 -17.61
CA MET A 27 -5.37 -17.88 -18.32
C MET A 27 -5.15 -18.11 -19.82
N ARG A 28 -4.10 -17.52 -20.43
CA ARG A 28 -3.88 -17.55 -21.88
C ARG A 28 -4.03 -18.94 -22.51
N PRO A 29 -3.45 -20.02 -21.96
CA PRO A 29 -3.56 -21.36 -22.55
C PRO A 29 -5.00 -21.89 -22.63
N LEU A 30 -5.90 -21.39 -21.79
CA LEU A 30 -7.29 -21.83 -21.73
C LEU A 30 -8.15 -21.19 -22.82
N PHE A 31 -7.72 -20.09 -23.44
CA PHE A 31 -8.54 -19.32 -24.37
C PHE A 31 -7.95 -19.32 -25.76
N ARG A 32 -8.83 -19.48 -26.75
CA ARG A 32 -8.45 -19.32 -28.15
C ARG A 32 -8.23 -17.85 -28.48
N LYS A 33 -9.08 -16.98 -27.92
CA LYS A 33 -9.02 -15.53 -28.10
C LYS A 33 -9.16 -14.81 -26.76
N VAL A 34 -8.31 -13.82 -26.53
CA VAL A 34 -8.32 -12.94 -25.35
C VAL A 34 -8.36 -11.50 -25.84
N ILE A 35 -9.41 -10.78 -25.45
CA ILE A 35 -9.55 -9.35 -25.69
C ILE A 35 -9.40 -8.64 -24.37
N PHE A 36 -8.39 -7.80 -24.27
CA PHE A 36 -8.09 -6.99 -23.11
C PHE A 36 -8.70 -5.61 -23.27
N ILE A 37 -9.62 -5.26 -22.39
CA ILE A 37 -10.42 -4.04 -22.46
C ILE A 37 -9.99 -3.15 -21.31
N SER A 38 -9.29 -2.05 -21.59
CA SER A 38 -8.81 -1.16 -20.54
C SER A 38 -9.62 0.12 -20.47
N ASN A 39 -10.13 0.38 -19.26
CA ASN A 39 -10.72 1.66 -18.87
C ASN A 39 -9.66 2.68 -18.37
N SER A 40 -8.37 2.35 -18.49
CA SER A 40 -7.22 3.18 -18.09
C SER A 40 -6.44 3.67 -19.31
N LYS A 41 -5.67 4.75 -19.13
CA LYS A 41 -4.76 5.27 -20.16
C LYS A 41 -3.42 4.55 -20.10
N ILE A 42 -3.31 3.37 -20.69
CA ILE A 42 -2.02 2.65 -20.77
C ILE A 42 -1.15 3.19 -21.92
N SER A 43 0.18 3.04 -21.81
CA SER A 43 1.12 3.46 -22.86
C SER A 43 1.14 2.48 -24.04
N GLN A 44 1.67 2.94 -25.18
CA GLN A 44 1.87 2.06 -26.35
C GLN A 44 2.81 0.89 -26.02
N ASP A 45 3.87 1.14 -25.24
CA ASP A 45 4.82 0.09 -24.84
C ASP A 45 4.14 -1.00 -24.02
N GLN A 46 3.22 -0.63 -23.10
CA GLN A 46 2.42 -1.57 -22.33
C GLN A 46 1.45 -2.37 -23.21
N GLU A 47 0.82 -1.71 -24.19
CA GLU A 47 -0.05 -2.37 -25.16
C GLU A 47 0.72 -3.39 -26.01
N ASP A 48 1.91 -3.01 -26.49
CA ASP A 48 2.78 -3.85 -27.30
C ASP A 48 3.30 -5.04 -26.47
N GLU A 49 3.59 -4.85 -25.18
CA GLU A 49 3.97 -5.92 -24.26
C GLU A 49 2.85 -6.95 -24.08
N LEU A 50 1.61 -6.50 -23.87
CA LEU A 50 0.45 -7.39 -23.77
C LEU A 50 0.26 -8.22 -25.05
N LYS A 51 0.36 -7.58 -26.22
CA LYS A 51 0.11 -8.22 -27.53
C LYS A 51 1.18 -9.22 -27.96
N LYS A 52 2.34 -9.26 -27.30
CA LYS A 52 3.40 -10.23 -27.63
C LYS A 52 2.93 -11.67 -27.37
N GLU A 53 2.42 -11.94 -26.16
CA GLU A 53 2.11 -13.31 -25.74
C GLU A 53 0.81 -13.45 -24.93
N LEU A 54 0.27 -12.36 -24.38
CA LEU A 54 -0.81 -12.43 -23.38
C LEU A 54 -2.21 -12.25 -23.97
N VAL A 55 -2.35 -11.45 -25.03
CA VAL A 55 -3.67 -11.05 -25.57
C VAL A 55 -3.65 -10.98 -27.10
N ASP A 56 -4.81 -11.16 -27.73
CA ASP A 56 -4.94 -11.02 -29.20
C ASP A 56 -5.33 -9.59 -29.60
N GLU A 57 -6.14 -8.93 -28.78
CA GLU A 57 -6.64 -7.58 -29.04
C GLU A 57 -6.64 -6.73 -27.76
N VAL A 58 -6.38 -5.43 -27.93
CA VAL A 58 -6.49 -4.43 -26.87
C VAL A 58 -7.52 -3.39 -27.27
N LEU A 59 -8.51 -3.16 -26.42
CA LEU A 59 -9.56 -2.16 -26.59
C LEU A 59 -9.40 -1.09 -25.50
N LEU A 60 -8.95 0.10 -25.87
CA LEU A 60 -8.86 1.24 -24.97
C LEU A 60 -10.16 2.03 -24.99
N ARG A 61 -10.74 2.29 -23.82
CA ARG A 61 -11.98 3.05 -23.70
C ARG A 61 -11.97 3.98 -22.49
N LYS A 62 -12.93 4.92 -22.46
CA LYS A 62 -13.15 5.77 -21.29
C LYS A 62 -13.80 4.93 -20.18
N ASN A 63 -13.47 5.23 -18.93
CA ASN A 63 -14.09 4.59 -17.77
C ASN A 63 -15.53 5.10 -17.51
N ILE A 64 -16.45 4.78 -18.43
CA ILE A 64 -17.89 5.10 -18.36
C ILE A 64 -18.67 3.79 -18.52
N GLY A 65 -19.71 3.59 -17.72
CA GLY A 65 -20.48 2.35 -17.64
C GLY A 65 -19.73 1.16 -17.04
N PHE A 66 -18.50 1.40 -16.54
CA PHE A 66 -17.64 0.44 -15.84
C PHE A 66 -17.51 -0.91 -16.59
N ASP A 67 -17.47 -2.02 -15.86
CA ASP A 67 -17.18 -3.34 -16.42
C ASP A 67 -18.25 -3.83 -17.39
N PHE A 68 -19.53 -3.56 -17.10
CA PHE A 68 -20.64 -4.01 -17.95
C PHE A 68 -20.64 -3.35 -19.33
N ALA A 69 -20.42 -2.03 -19.39
CA ALA A 69 -20.26 -1.34 -20.66
C ALA A 69 -18.96 -1.74 -21.37
N ALA A 70 -17.89 -2.02 -20.62
CA ALA A 70 -16.64 -2.52 -21.18
C ALA A 70 -16.82 -3.90 -21.84
N TRP A 71 -17.48 -4.85 -21.18
CA TRP A 71 -17.81 -6.15 -21.77
C TRP A 71 -18.75 -6.01 -22.98
N ARG A 72 -19.78 -5.15 -22.92
CA ARG A 72 -20.61 -4.83 -24.10
C ARG A 72 -19.75 -4.34 -25.26
N ASP A 73 -18.82 -3.41 -25.03
CA ASP A 73 -17.99 -2.85 -26.08
C ASP A 73 -17.02 -3.90 -26.66
N GLY A 74 -16.49 -4.80 -25.82
CA GLY A 74 -15.72 -5.96 -26.28
C GLY A 74 -16.58 -6.97 -27.07
N MET A 75 -17.84 -7.18 -26.69
CA MET A 75 -18.79 -7.98 -27.47
C MET A 75 -19.10 -7.32 -28.83
N ASN A 76 -19.25 -5.99 -28.86
CA ASN A 76 -19.46 -5.22 -30.07
C ASN A 76 -18.26 -5.27 -31.02
N SER A 77 -17.03 -5.24 -30.49
CA SER A 77 -15.82 -5.33 -31.31
C SER A 77 -15.68 -6.69 -32.00
N VAL A 78 -16.13 -7.77 -31.34
CA VAL A 78 -16.21 -9.11 -31.93
C VAL A 78 -17.39 -9.23 -32.90
N GLY A 79 -18.52 -8.63 -32.54
CA GLY A 79 -19.80 -8.75 -33.24
C GLY A 79 -20.67 -9.86 -32.66
N PHE A 80 -21.92 -9.54 -32.35
CA PHE A 80 -22.85 -10.45 -31.67
C PHE A 80 -23.18 -11.75 -32.44
N GLU A 81 -23.19 -11.72 -33.77
CA GLU A 81 -23.32 -12.93 -34.58
C GLU A 81 -22.05 -13.79 -34.59
N GLU A 82 -20.87 -13.15 -34.48
CA GLU A 82 -19.60 -13.86 -34.39
C GLU A 82 -19.45 -14.55 -33.02
N LEU A 83 -19.94 -13.93 -31.94
CA LEU A 83 -19.95 -14.51 -30.60
C LEU A 83 -20.61 -15.90 -30.56
N LYS A 84 -21.64 -16.12 -31.39
CA LYS A 84 -22.38 -17.39 -31.49
C LYS A 84 -21.53 -18.56 -31.99
N LYS A 85 -20.36 -18.29 -32.58
CA LYS A 85 -19.45 -19.33 -33.07
C LYS A 85 -18.61 -19.94 -31.96
N TYR A 86 -18.31 -19.18 -30.90
CA TYR A 86 -17.53 -19.66 -29.76
C TYR A 86 -18.31 -20.73 -28.99
N ASP A 87 -17.58 -21.65 -28.38
CA ASP A 87 -18.15 -22.68 -27.51
C ASP A 87 -18.48 -22.11 -26.13
N SER A 88 -17.71 -21.11 -25.69
CA SER A 88 -18.02 -20.30 -24.52
C SER A 88 -17.45 -18.89 -24.63
N VAL A 89 -18.11 -17.95 -23.94
CA VAL A 89 -17.66 -16.57 -23.75
C VAL A 89 -17.51 -16.33 -22.26
N THR A 90 -16.31 -15.95 -21.83
CA THR A 90 -15.98 -15.64 -20.44
C THR A 90 -15.74 -14.15 -20.27
N LEU A 91 -16.36 -13.58 -19.24
CA LEU A 91 -16.20 -12.20 -18.78
C LEU A 91 -15.42 -12.23 -17.48
N MET A 92 -14.38 -11.40 -17.38
CA MET A 92 -13.59 -11.24 -16.16
C MET A 92 -13.19 -9.78 -16.00
N ASN A 93 -13.03 -9.35 -14.75
CA ASN A 93 -12.37 -8.09 -14.41
C ASN A 93 -11.16 -8.33 -13.48
N ASP A 94 -10.33 -7.31 -13.32
CA ASP A 94 -9.12 -7.31 -12.50
C ASP A 94 -9.37 -7.03 -11.00
N THR A 95 -10.61 -7.10 -10.53
CA THR A 95 -10.95 -6.81 -9.11
C THR A 95 -10.64 -7.96 -8.15
N CYS A 96 -9.83 -8.92 -8.59
CA CYS A 96 -9.40 -10.09 -7.83
C CYS A 96 -7.95 -10.46 -8.11
N PHE A 97 -7.32 -11.16 -7.18
CA PHE A 97 -6.03 -11.83 -7.32
C PHE A 97 -6.23 -13.31 -7.62
N GLY A 98 -5.28 -13.89 -8.35
CA GLY A 98 -5.29 -15.29 -8.75
C GLY A 98 -4.77 -15.44 -10.19
N PRO A 99 -5.01 -16.57 -10.86
CA PRO A 99 -5.57 -17.77 -10.27
C PRO A 99 -4.61 -18.36 -9.20
N LEU A 100 -5.17 -18.74 -8.06
CA LEU A 100 -4.49 -19.38 -6.93
C LEU A 100 -4.27 -20.88 -7.19
N TRP A 101 -5.17 -21.49 -7.97
CA TRP A 101 -5.11 -22.89 -8.41
C TRP A 101 -5.37 -22.98 -9.91
N ASP A 102 -4.95 -24.07 -10.53
CA ASP A 102 -5.18 -24.31 -11.96
C ASP A 102 -6.68 -24.27 -12.30
N LEU A 103 -7.01 -23.53 -13.36
CA LEU A 103 -8.36 -23.34 -13.86
C LEU A 103 -8.77 -24.41 -14.87
N GLU A 104 -7.83 -25.16 -15.46
CA GLU A 104 -8.14 -26.16 -16.47
C GLU A 104 -9.17 -27.21 -15.98
N PRO A 105 -9.04 -27.82 -14.78
CA PRO A 105 -10.01 -28.78 -14.29
C PRO A 105 -11.41 -28.19 -14.12
N ILE A 106 -11.50 -26.93 -13.67
CA ILE A 106 -12.78 -26.23 -13.47
C ILE A 106 -13.51 -26.05 -14.80
N TYR A 107 -12.78 -25.67 -15.85
CA TYR A 107 -13.35 -25.59 -17.19
C TYR A 107 -13.82 -26.95 -17.68
N GLN A 108 -13.01 -28.01 -17.54
CA GLN A 108 -13.36 -29.35 -17.97
C GLN A 108 -14.64 -29.86 -17.27
N ASP A 109 -14.75 -29.62 -15.96
CA ASP A 109 -15.92 -30.02 -15.16
C ASP A 109 -17.19 -29.29 -15.63
N PHE A 110 -17.17 -27.96 -15.69
CA PHE A 110 -18.35 -27.20 -16.08
C PHE A 110 -18.73 -27.40 -17.54
N GLU A 111 -17.77 -27.53 -18.46
CA GLU A 111 -18.05 -27.81 -19.88
C GLU A 111 -18.66 -29.20 -20.07
N GLY A 112 -18.22 -30.18 -19.28
CA GLY A 112 -18.75 -31.56 -19.29
C GLY A 112 -20.16 -31.70 -18.71
N ASP A 113 -20.57 -30.83 -17.77
CA ASP A 113 -21.90 -30.90 -17.15
C ASP A 113 -22.99 -30.32 -18.07
N ARG A 114 -23.88 -31.18 -18.55
CA ARG A 114 -25.01 -30.80 -19.41
C ARG A 114 -26.12 -30.06 -18.68
N ASN A 115 -26.11 -30.04 -17.35
CA ASN A 115 -27.10 -29.33 -16.52
C ASN A 115 -26.66 -27.91 -16.18
N VAL A 116 -25.50 -27.48 -16.67
CA VAL A 116 -24.96 -26.13 -16.43
C VAL A 116 -24.87 -25.42 -17.77
N ASP A 117 -25.51 -24.25 -17.86
CA ASP A 117 -25.53 -23.40 -19.04
C ASP A 117 -24.56 -22.21 -18.90
N PHE A 118 -24.37 -21.72 -17.67
CA PHE A 118 -23.39 -20.69 -17.33
C PHE A 118 -22.90 -20.85 -15.89
N TRP A 119 -21.72 -20.32 -15.58
CA TRP A 119 -21.11 -20.47 -14.26
C TRP A 119 -20.22 -19.29 -13.86
N GLY A 120 -19.84 -19.24 -12.58
CA GLY A 120 -18.84 -18.31 -12.07
C GLY A 120 -18.21 -18.79 -10.77
N MET A 121 -17.51 -17.91 -10.07
CA MET A 121 -16.68 -18.31 -8.92
C MET A 121 -17.49 -18.46 -7.62
N THR A 122 -18.31 -17.45 -7.31
CA THR A 122 -19.15 -17.40 -6.11
C THR A 122 -20.47 -16.72 -6.41
N ASN A 123 -21.52 -17.08 -5.65
CA ASN A 123 -22.81 -16.40 -5.70
C ASN A 123 -23.04 -15.56 -4.44
N TYR A 124 -23.70 -14.43 -4.62
CA TYR A 124 -24.32 -13.65 -3.56
C TYR A 124 -25.66 -14.30 -3.18
N ARG A 125 -25.93 -14.49 -1.89
CA ARG A 125 -27.22 -15.06 -1.47
C ARG A 125 -28.30 -14.01 -1.50
N LYS A 126 -29.53 -14.44 -1.79
CA LYS A 126 -30.69 -13.56 -1.65
C LYS A 126 -30.75 -12.95 -0.24
N ASP A 127 -30.89 -11.63 -0.19
CA ASP A 127 -31.20 -10.90 1.02
C ASP A 127 -32.43 -9.99 0.81
N LYS A 128 -32.58 -8.95 1.63
CA LYS A 128 -33.70 -8.01 1.55
C LYS A 128 -33.60 -7.04 0.35
N ASP A 129 -32.37 -6.76 -0.10
CA ASP A 129 -32.08 -5.72 -1.09
C ASP A 129 -31.80 -6.37 -2.46
N PHE A 130 -31.24 -7.58 -2.49
CA PHE A 130 -30.79 -8.25 -3.71
C PHE A 130 -31.29 -9.69 -3.84
N ASN A 131 -31.63 -10.08 -5.06
CA ASN A 131 -31.84 -11.48 -5.41
C ASN A 131 -30.51 -12.24 -5.44
N GLU A 132 -30.60 -13.56 -5.34
CA GLU A 132 -29.45 -14.44 -5.54
C GLU A 132 -28.90 -14.27 -6.96
N HIS A 133 -27.58 -14.10 -7.07
CA HIS A 133 -26.90 -13.96 -8.35
C HIS A 133 -25.43 -14.38 -8.26
N ILE A 134 -24.84 -14.77 -9.39
CA ILE A 134 -23.39 -14.96 -9.50
C ILE A 134 -22.70 -13.60 -9.49
N GLN A 135 -21.58 -13.50 -8.77
CA GLN A 135 -20.81 -12.26 -8.71
C GLN A 135 -20.04 -12.02 -10.02
N SER A 136 -20.00 -10.77 -10.47
CA SER A 136 -19.63 -10.40 -11.85
C SER A 136 -18.13 -10.48 -12.17
N TYR A 137 -17.25 -10.62 -11.17
CA TYR A 137 -15.79 -10.63 -11.39
C TYR A 137 -15.32 -11.81 -12.25
N TYR A 138 -16.13 -12.85 -12.40
CA TYR A 138 -15.89 -13.94 -13.32
C TYR A 138 -17.19 -14.66 -13.71
N LEU A 139 -17.54 -14.61 -14.99
CA LEU A 139 -18.74 -15.24 -15.55
C LEU A 139 -18.40 -15.96 -16.85
N SER A 140 -18.82 -17.20 -17.02
CA SER A 140 -18.59 -17.98 -18.23
C SER A 140 -19.91 -18.54 -18.76
N PHE A 141 -20.22 -18.24 -20.02
CA PHE A 141 -21.47 -18.60 -20.68
C PHE A 141 -21.21 -19.61 -21.77
N LYS A 142 -21.94 -20.73 -21.78
CA LYS A 142 -21.87 -21.70 -22.88
C LYS A 142 -22.60 -21.20 -24.11
N LYS A 143 -22.28 -21.81 -25.24
CA LYS A 143 -22.83 -21.52 -26.56
C LYS A 143 -24.35 -21.38 -26.61
N ASN A 144 -25.10 -22.23 -25.92
CA ASN A 144 -26.56 -22.16 -25.89
C ASN A 144 -27.07 -20.87 -25.23
N VAL A 145 -26.41 -20.38 -24.18
CA VAL A 145 -26.71 -19.09 -23.55
C VAL A 145 -26.34 -17.96 -24.50
N VAL A 146 -25.13 -17.98 -25.07
CA VAL A 146 -24.65 -16.94 -26.00
C VAL A 146 -25.57 -16.81 -27.23
N ASN A 147 -26.13 -17.92 -27.71
CA ASN A 147 -27.07 -17.95 -28.85
C ASN A 147 -28.49 -17.48 -28.51
N SER A 148 -28.82 -17.33 -27.22
CA SER A 148 -30.17 -17.02 -26.78
C SER A 148 -30.53 -15.55 -26.98
N GLU A 149 -31.81 -15.28 -27.26
CA GLU A 149 -32.32 -13.91 -27.34
C GLU A 149 -32.16 -13.18 -26.00
N ALA A 150 -32.32 -13.88 -24.86
CA ALA A 150 -32.15 -13.32 -23.53
C ALA A 150 -30.75 -12.73 -23.31
N PHE A 151 -29.71 -13.46 -23.70
CA PHE A 151 -28.32 -12.98 -23.62
C PHE A 151 -28.08 -11.79 -24.56
N GLN A 152 -28.51 -11.94 -25.82
CA GLN A 152 -28.28 -10.94 -26.87
C GLN A 152 -28.93 -9.61 -26.53
N LEU A 153 -30.21 -9.62 -26.15
CA LEU A 153 -30.94 -8.41 -25.77
C LEU A 153 -30.37 -7.77 -24.51
N PHE A 154 -29.96 -8.56 -23.51
CA PHE A 154 -29.38 -7.99 -22.28
C PHE A 154 -28.14 -7.16 -22.60
N TRP A 155 -27.15 -7.76 -23.28
CA TRP A 155 -25.87 -7.09 -23.53
C TRP A 155 -25.99 -5.95 -24.55
N GLN A 156 -26.83 -6.07 -25.58
CA GLN A 156 -27.06 -5.00 -26.55
C GLN A 156 -27.73 -3.75 -25.94
N ASN A 157 -28.48 -3.92 -24.86
CA ASN A 157 -29.20 -2.83 -24.20
C ASN A 157 -28.51 -2.29 -22.94
N ILE A 158 -27.28 -2.74 -22.63
CA ILE A 158 -26.48 -2.12 -21.57
C ILE A 158 -26.28 -0.65 -21.91
N GLN A 159 -26.59 0.22 -20.95
CA GLN A 159 -26.42 1.67 -21.02
C GLN A 159 -25.19 2.10 -20.24
N ASP A 160 -24.70 3.27 -20.59
CA ASP A 160 -23.53 3.86 -19.96
C ASP A 160 -23.96 4.64 -18.71
N PHE A 161 -23.90 3.99 -17.55
CA PHE A 161 -24.08 4.67 -16.26
C PHE A 161 -22.79 5.33 -15.77
N THR A 162 -22.93 6.39 -14.97
CA THR A 162 -21.80 7.09 -14.33
C THR A 162 -21.58 6.67 -12.87
N GLU A 163 -22.59 6.11 -12.22
CA GLU A 163 -22.52 5.65 -10.82
C GLU A 163 -22.42 4.12 -10.72
N VAL A 164 -21.58 3.63 -9.81
CA VAL A 164 -21.35 2.17 -9.63
C VAL A 164 -22.60 1.46 -9.11
N GLN A 165 -23.38 2.11 -8.24
CA GLN A 165 -24.58 1.49 -7.69
C GLN A 165 -25.63 1.23 -8.77
N ASP A 166 -25.78 2.14 -9.74
CA ASP A 166 -26.70 1.95 -10.86
C ASP A 166 -26.33 0.72 -11.70
N VAL A 167 -25.03 0.45 -11.88
CA VAL A 167 -24.54 -0.76 -12.56
C VAL A 167 -24.89 -2.03 -11.77
N ILE A 168 -24.75 -2.00 -10.44
CA ILE A 168 -25.08 -3.15 -9.59
C ILE A 168 -26.58 -3.46 -9.63
N ASP A 169 -27.41 -2.42 -9.46
CA ASP A 169 -28.87 -2.55 -9.36
C ASP A 169 -29.50 -2.96 -10.70
N HIS A 170 -28.99 -2.41 -11.82
CA HIS A 170 -29.56 -2.66 -13.14
C HIS A 170 -28.88 -3.82 -13.89
N TYR A 171 -27.64 -4.18 -13.58
CA TYR A 171 -26.89 -5.17 -14.37
C TYR A 171 -26.40 -6.38 -13.57
N GLU A 172 -25.55 -6.22 -12.55
CA GLU A 172 -24.92 -7.37 -11.86
C GLU A 172 -25.96 -8.35 -11.29
N THR A 173 -26.98 -7.80 -10.63
CA THR A 173 -28.07 -8.60 -10.05
C THR A 173 -29.03 -9.17 -11.12
N GLN A 174 -29.08 -8.54 -12.29
CA GLN A 174 -30.02 -8.87 -13.35
C GLN A 174 -29.51 -9.94 -14.32
N VAL A 175 -28.19 -10.09 -14.55
CA VAL A 175 -27.65 -11.13 -15.45
C VAL A 175 -28.16 -12.52 -15.08
N THR A 176 -27.92 -12.92 -13.83
CA THR A 176 -28.31 -14.26 -13.36
C THR A 176 -29.83 -14.39 -13.34
N THR A 177 -30.53 -13.36 -12.85
CA THR A 177 -32.00 -13.33 -12.77
C THR A 177 -32.64 -13.52 -14.15
N ASN A 178 -32.19 -12.77 -15.16
CA ASN A 178 -32.74 -12.81 -16.52
C ASN A 178 -32.51 -14.17 -17.20
N LEU A 179 -31.32 -14.74 -17.04
CA LEU A 179 -30.99 -16.04 -17.63
C LEU A 179 -31.75 -17.19 -16.96
N VAL A 180 -31.89 -17.17 -15.64
CA VAL A 180 -32.70 -18.16 -14.91
C VAL A 180 -34.18 -18.05 -15.30
N GLN A 181 -34.73 -16.84 -15.43
CA GLN A 181 -36.10 -16.64 -15.91
C GLN A 181 -36.30 -17.12 -17.36
N ALA A 182 -35.25 -17.07 -18.19
CA ALA A 182 -35.24 -17.64 -19.54
C ALA A 182 -35.08 -19.18 -19.57
N GLY A 183 -34.93 -19.82 -18.40
CA GLY A 183 -34.84 -21.27 -18.25
C GLY A 183 -33.43 -21.85 -18.23
N PHE A 184 -32.39 -21.01 -18.15
CA PHE A 184 -31.01 -21.47 -18.04
C PHE A 184 -30.62 -21.79 -16.60
N HIS A 185 -29.73 -22.77 -16.44
CA HIS A 185 -29.24 -23.24 -15.15
C HIS A 185 -27.80 -22.81 -14.93
N TYR A 186 -27.50 -22.41 -13.69
CA TYR A 186 -26.19 -21.95 -13.32
C TYR A 186 -25.59 -22.75 -12.17
N GLN A 187 -24.27 -22.76 -12.10
CA GLN A 187 -23.52 -23.24 -10.94
C GLN A 187 -22.37 -22.28 -10.62
N THR A 188 -21.77 -22.45 -9.45
CA THR A 188 -20.56 -21.72 -9.05
C THR A 188 -19.52 -22.67 -8.48
N VAL A 189 -18.24 -22.30 -8.59
CA VAL A 189 -17.13 -23.08 -8.00
C VAL A 189 -17.37 -23.28 -6.50
N PHE A 190 -17.77 -22.23 -5.80
CA PHE A 190 -18.29 -22.32 -4.45
C PHE A 190 -19.73 -21.81 -4.39
N ASN A 191 -20.67 -22.74 -4.26
CA ASN A 191 -22.07 -22.44 -4.01
C ASN A 191 -22.26 -22.05 -2.54
N THR A 192 -22.53 -20.78 -2.31
CA THR A 192 -22.63 -20.22 -0.99
C THR A 192 -24.01 -20.41 -0.37
N ILE A 193 -25.07 -20.74 -1.11
CA ILE A 193 -26.49 -20.66 -0.63
C ILE A 193 -26.70 -21.36 0.72
N GLN A 194 -26.13 -22.55 0.89
CA GLN A 194 -26.28 -23.38 2.09
C GLN A 194 -25.09 -23.32 3.05
N ALA A 195 -24.05 -22.53 2.76
CA ALA A 195 -22.90 -22.43 3.63
C ALA A 195 -23.28 -21.76 4.97
N ASP A 196 -22.43 -21.88 5.98
CA ASP A 196 -22.65 -21.13 7.23
C ASP A 196 -22.25 -19.66 7.04
N ALA A 197 -23.21 -18.74 7.22
CA ALA A 197 -22.99 -17.29 7.16
C ALA A 197 -23.03 -16.63 8.54
N SER A 198 -23.00 -17.42 9.62
CA SER A 198 -23.02 -16.93 10.99
C SER A 198 -21.86 -15.97 11.26
N GLY A 199 -22.17 -14.78 11.75
CA GLY A 199 -21.16 -13.75 12.07
C GLY A 199 -20.72 -12.87 10.90
N MET A 200 -21.23 -13.10 9.68
CA MET A 200 -21.02 -12.20 8.54
C MET A 200 -21.99 -11.02 8.57
N LEU A 201 -21.52 -9.82 8.21
CA LEU A 201 -22.37 -8.63 8.13
C LEU A 201 -23.37 -8.69 6.96
N TYR A 202 -22.89 -9.18 5.81
CA TYR A 202 -23.68 -9.45 4.62
C TYR A 202 -23.36 -10.84 4.09
N PRO A 203 -24.27 -11.50 3.36
CA PRO A 203 -24.06 -12.85 2.84
C PRO A 203 -23.15 -12.88 1.58
N ASP A 204 -22.14 -12.01 1.51
CA ASP A 204 -21.10 -12.02 0.47
C ASP A 204 -19.84 -12.73 0.99
N PHE A 205 -19.68 -13.99 0.61
CA PHE A 205 -18.53 -14.80 1.01
C PHE A 205 -17.22 -14.32 0.38
N SER A 206 -17.27 -13.79 -0.84
CA SER A 206 -16.07 -13.32 -1.52
C SER A 206 -15.39 -12.19 -0.77
N TYR A 207 -16.17 -11.37 -0.07
CA TYR A 207 -15.70 -10.20 0.69
C TYR A 207 -15.51 -10.49 2.19
N TYR A 208 -16.51 -11.11 2.83
CA TYR A 208 -16.55 -11.23 4.30
C TYR A 208 -16.04 -12.58 4.83
N ASN A 209 -15.74 -13.55 3.97
CA ASN A 209 -15.30 -14.89 4.42
C ASN A 209 -14.15 -15.46 3.56
N PRO A 210 -12.97 -14.80 3.53
CA PRO A 210 -11.80 -15.27 2.79
C PRO A 210 -11.39 -16.70 3.15
N THR A 211 -11.55 -17.10 4.42
CA THR A 211 -11.27 -18.46 4.87
C THR A 211 -12.10 -19.51 4.12
N SER A 212 -13.39 -19.24 3.90
CA SER A 212 -14.25 -20.14 3.13
C SER A 212 -13.90 -20.15 1.65
N ILE A 213 -13.47 -19.02 1.09
CA ILE A 213 -12.98 -18.92 -0.29
C ILE A 213 -11.77 -19.83 -0.50
N LEU A 214 -10.77 -19.73 0.37
CA LEU A 214 -9.56 -20.55 0.28
C LEU A 214 -9.84 -22.04 0.56
N LYS A 215 -10.66 -22.34 1.58
CA LYS A 215 -11.02 -23.73 1.93
C LYS A 215 -11.73 -24.46 0.80
N ASN A 216 -12.59 -23.78 0.05
CA ASN A 216 -13.29 -24.34 -1.11
C ASN A 216 -12.48 -24.20 -2.41
N ARG A 217 -11.21 -23.78 -2.33
CA ARG A 217 -10.30 -23.61 -3.47
C ARG A 217 -10.88 -22.76 -4.60
N VAL A 218 -11.58 -21.69 -4.25
CA VAL A 218 -12.04 -20.71 -5.25
C VAL A 218 -10.78 -20.05 -5.84
N PRO A 219 -10.52 -20.16 -7.16
CA PRO A 219 -9.26 -19.73 -7.77
C PRO A 219 -8.92 -18.26 -7.61
N PHE A 220 -9.86 -17.42 -7.20
CA PHE A 220 -9.66 -15.99 -7.11
C PHE A 220 -10.10 -15.45 -5.75
N ILE A 221 -9.35 -14.48 -5.24
CA ILE A 221 -9.66 -13.74 -4.02
C ILE A 221 -9.81 -12.26 -4.36
N LYS A 222 -10.90 -11.61 -3.95
CA LYS A 222 -11.13 -10.20 -4.32
C LYS A 222 -10.08 -9.27 -3.71
N VAL A 223 -9.69 -8.23 -4.44
CA VAL A 223 -8.77 -7.19 -3.95
C VAL A 223 -9.33 -6.53 -2.69
N LYS A 224 -10.62 -6.18 -2.72
CA LYS A 224 -11.32 -5.58 -1.58
C LYS A 224 -11.30 -6.44 -0.31
N THR A 225 -11.20 -7.77 -0.44
CA THR A 225 -11.13 -8.68 0.71
C THR A 225 -9.86 -8.46 1.52
N ILE A 226 -8.75 -8.13 0.86
CA ILE A 226 -7.47 -7.83 1.51
C ILE A 226 -7.55 -6.50 2.28
N ALA A 227 -8.11 -5.46 1.66
CA ALA A 227 -8.30 -4.16 2.29
C ALA A 227 -9.33 -4.20 3.44
N ALA A 228 -10.41 -4.96 3.31
CA ALA A 228 -11.48 -5.01 4.30
C ALA A 228 -11.16 -5.83 5.55
N ASN A 229 -10.16 -6.72 5.47
CA ASN A 229 -9.82 -7.66 6.53
C ASN A 229 -8.37 -7.48 7.00
N GLU A 230 -7.88 -6.23 7.11
CA GLU A 230 -6.47 -5.90 7.42
C GLU A 230 -5.87 -6.73 8.58
N GLY A 231 -6.63 -6.96 9.65
CA GLY A 231 -6.18 -7.73 10.81
C GLY A 231 -6.05 -9.24 10.56
N LEU A 232 -6.77 -9.78 9.58
CA LEU A 232 -6.70 -11.19 9.16
C LEU A 232 -5.76 -11.39 7.96
N THR A 233 -5.50 -10.34 7.17
CA THR A 233 -4.69 -10.39 5.95
C THR A 233 -3.36 -11.12 6.12
N PRO A 234 -2.54 -10.90 7.17
CA PRO A 234 -1.28 -11.65 7.33
C PRO A 234 -1.47 -13.18 7.32
N TYR A 235 -2.55 -13.68 7.93
CA TYR A 235 -2.85 -15.11 7.97
C TYR A 235 -3.40 -15.61 6.63
N ILE A 236 -4.20 -14.80 5.94
CA ILE A 236 -4.68 -15.10 4.58
C ILE A 236 -3.50 -15.23 3.62
N LEU A 237 -2.56 -14.28 3.65
CA LEU A 237 -1.37 -14.32 2.81
C LEU A 237 -0.51 -15.55 3.13
N ASN A 238 -0.31 -15.87 4.40
CA ASN A 238 0.42 -17.07 4.80
C ASN A 238 -0.30 -18.38 4.37
N ASP A 239 -1.63 -18.43 4.43
CA ASP A 239 -2.38 -19.60 3.95
C ASP A 239 -2.22 -19.78 2.44
N ILE A 240 -2.27 -18.69 1.66
CA ILE A 240 -2.01 -18.71 0.21
C ILE A 240 -0.60 -19.24 -0.08
N GLU A 241 0.44 -18.75 0.61
CA GLU A 241 1.82 -19.21 0.42
C GLU A 241 2.01 -20.69 0.76
N ASN A 242 1.28 -21.20 1.76
CA ASN A 242 1.42 -22.58 2.21
C ASN A 242 0.57 -23.58 1.40
N THR A 243 -0.46 -23.12 0.69
CA THR A 243 -1.44 -24.00 0.04
C THR A 243 -1.52 -23.85 -1.48
N THR A 244 -0.75 -22.90 -2.05
CA THR A 244 -0.77 -22.55 -3.47
C THR A 244 0.63 -22.19 -3.96
N ASP A 245 0.82 -22.18 -5.28
CA ASP A 245 2.03 -21.67 -5.93
C ASP A 245 1.91 -20.18 -6.31
N TYR A 246 0.86 -19.48 -5.83
CA TYR A 246 0.63 -18.09 -6.17
C TYR A 246 1.67 -17.18 -5.50
N PRO A 247 2.38 -16.32 -6.26
CA PRO A 247 3.36 -15.39 -5.70
C PRO A 247 2.67 -14.27 -4.91
N VAL A 248 2.58 -14.43 -3.59
CA VAL A 248 1.93 -13.47 -2.68
C VAL A 248 2.51 -12.05 -2.75
N ASP A 249 3.77 -11.91 -3.16
CA ASP A 249 4.37 -10.59 -3.42
C ASP A 249 3.56 -9.78 -4.43
N LEU A 250 2.85 -10.40 -5.38
CA LEU A 250 1.97 -9.68 -6.31
C LEU A 250 0.80 -8.98 -5.60
N ILE A 251 0.27 -9.60 -4.53
CA ILE A 251 -0.77 -8.98 -3.68
C ILE A 251 -0.15 -7.81 -2.92
N VAL A 252 0.95 -8.04 -2.21
CA VAL A 252 1.62 -7.03 -1.39
C VAL A 252 2.00 -5.80 -2.23
N LYS A 253 2.58 -6.03 -3.40
CA LYS A 253 2.98 -4.99 -4.36
C LYS A 253 1.79 -4.18 -4.86
N HIS A 254 0.68 -4.83 -5.23
CA HIS A 254 -0.52 -4.13 -5.67
C HIS A 254 -1.14 -3.30 -4.53
N MET A 255 -1.33 -3.89 -3.36
CA MET A 255 -1.95 -3.24 -2.21
C MET A 255 -1.13 -2.03 -1.74
N SER A 256 0.20 -2.16 -1.71
CA SER A 256 1.10 -1.06 -1.35
C SER A 256 1.05 0.13 -2.31
N ARG A 257 0.55 -0.07 -3.54
CA ARG A 257 0.45 0.97 -4.55
C ARG A 257 -0.91 1.67 -4.51
N ILE A 258 -1.97 0.90 -4.37
CA ILE A 258 -3.36 1.38 -4.48
C ILE A 258 -3.83 2.12 -3.23
N ASP A 259 -3.45 1.61 -2.06
CA ASP A 259 -3.80 2.18 -0.77
C ASP A 259 -2.54 2.67 -0.03
N LEU A 260 -2.69 3.14 1.22
CA LEU A 260 -1.58 3.63 2.02
C LEU A 260 -0.46 2.57 2.15
N PRO A 261 0.81 2.96 2.01
CA PRO A 261 1.92 2.00 1.92
C PRO A 261 2.28 1.38 3.28
N ASP A 262 1.74 1.92 4.37
CA ASP A 262 2.12 1.62 5.75
C ASP A 262 1.02 0.90 6.57
N TYR A 263 0.03 0.31 5.91
CA TYR A 263 -0.92 -0.56 6.61
C TYR A 263 -0.20 -1.68 7.40
N PRO A 264 -0.71 -2.07 8.58
CA PRO A 264 -0.01 -3.03 9.45
C PRO A 264 0.34 -4.36 8.75
N TYR A 265 -0.54 -4.88 7.90
CA TYR A 265 -0.29 -6.13 7.17
C TYR A 265 0.78 -5.99 6.07
N LEU A 266 0.97 -4.78 5.54
CA LEU A 266 2.05 -4.49 4.59
C LEU A 266 3.38 -4.36 5.32
N LEU A 267 3.42 -3.65 6.45
CA LEU A 267 4.66 -3.43 7.21
C LEU A 267 5.39 -4.72 7.59
N GLY A 268 4.66 -5.78 7.92
CA GLY A 268 5.24 -7.11 8.18
C GLY A 268 6.00 -7.72 6.99
N ARG A 269 5.81 -7.18 5.78
CA ARG A 269 6.45 -7.59 4.52
C ARG A 269 7.46 -6.54 4.00
N LYS A 270 7.69 -5.44 4.72
CA LYS A 270 8.59 -4.35 4.29
C LYS A 270 10.04 -4.52 4.78
N ILE A 271 10.37 -5.61 5.48
CA ILE A 271 11.71 -5.79 6.01
C ILE A 271 12.71 -6.08 4.89
N LEU A 272 13.86 -5.40 4.93
CA LEU A 272 14.99 -5.68 4.06
C LEU A 272 15.57 -7.06 4.38
N ASP A 273 15.63 -7.94 3.38
CA ASP A 273 16.19 -9.28 3.57
C ASP A 273 17.72 -9.27 3.47
N LEU A 274 18.39 -9.25 4.62
CA LEU A 274 19.86 -9.26 4.70
C LEU A 274 20.49 -10.62 4.35
N SER A 275 19.70 -11.64 4.03
CA SER A 275 20.21 -12.98 3.68
C SER A 275 20.34 -13.21 2.17
N LEU A 276 19.77 -12.33 1.34
CA LEU A 276 19.82 -12.47 -0.12
C LEU A 276 21.25 -12.29 -0.65
N PRO A 277 21.64 -13.05 -1.69
CA PRO A 277 22.93 -12.84 -2.36
C PRO A 277 23.10 -11.39 -2.83
N ILE A 278 24.28 -10.82 -2.55
CA ILE A 278 24.62 -9.47 -2.96
C ILE A 278 25.01 -9.49 -4.44
N SER A 279 24.33 -8.67 -5.24
CA SER A 279 24.63 -8.39 -6.64
C SER A 279 24.64 -6.89 -6.85
N LEU A 280 25.83 -6.29 -6.77
CA LEU A 280 25.99 -4.84 -6.91
C LEU A 280 25.69 -4.40 -8.36
N PRO A 281 24.74 -3.48 -8.57
CA PRO A 281 24.39 -2.99 -9.90
C PRO A 281 25.42 -1.98 -10.41
N ASP A 282 25.54 -1.87 -11.74
CA ASP A 282 26.34 -0.82 -12.38
C ASP A 282 25.54 0.50 -12.42
N LYS A 283 25.60 1.25 -11.33
CA LYS A 283 24.81 2.45 -11.07
C LYS A 283 25.67 3.55 -10.45
N LYS A 284 25.32 4.81 -10.70
CA LYS A 284 25.99 5.96 -10.09
C LYS A 284 25.45 6.18 -8.69
N ILE A 285 26.33 6.13 -7.70
CA ILE A 285 25.95 6.22 -6.28
C ILE A 285 26.57 7.47 -5.65
N ALA A 286 25.73 8.28 -4.99
CA ALA A 286 26.17 9.40 -4.17
C ALA A 286 25.98 9.08 -2.68
N VAL A 287 26.92 9.53 -1.86
CA VAL A 287 26.79 9.55 -0.41
C VAL A 287 26.82 11.01 0.03
N HIS A 288 25.71 11.50 0.56
CA HIS A 288 25.62 12.82 1.17
C HIS A 288 25.75 12.71 2.69
N LEU A 289 26.79 13.33 3.26
CA LEU A 289 27.02 13.41 4.70
C LEU A 289 26.98 14.88 5.17
N HIS A 290 25.96 15.24 5.96
CA HIS A 290 25.92 16.55 6.62
C HIS A 290 26.77 16.54 7.91
N VAL A 291 27.89 17.28 7.90
CA VAL A 291 28.87 17.34 8.99
C VAL A 291 28.70 18.65 9.78
N PHE A 292 27.86 18.60 10.80
CA PHE A 292 27.74 19.64 11.82
C PHE A 292 28.75 19.45 12.96
N TYR A 293 28.99 18.19 13.37
CA TYR A 293 29.96 17.80 14.40
C TYR A 293 31.19 17.18 13.74
N VAL A 294 32.22 18.00 13.51
CA VAL A 294 33.43 17.63 12.75
C VAL A 294 34.17 16.44 13.37
N ASP A 295 34.18 16.32 14.69
CA ASP A 295 34.86 15.23 15.40
C ASP A 295 34.26 13.84 15.13
N LEU A 296 33.02 13.78 14.63
CA LEU A 296 32.37 12.53 14.24
C LEU A 296 32.65 12.12 12.78
N LEU A 297 33.25 13.00 11.97
CA LEU A 297 33.55 12.68 10.57
C LEU A 297 34.40 11.42 10.42
N GLY A 298 35.38 11.24 11.32
CA GLY A 298 36.26 10.07 11.28
C GLY A 298 35.53 8.74 11.47
N GLU A 299 34.44 8.72 12.25
CA GLU A 299 33.60 7.53 12.47
C GLU A 299 32.84 7.17 11.19
N PHE A 300 32.24 8.14 10.51
CA PHE A 300 31.54 7.90 9.24
C PHE A 300 32.48 7.46 8.13
N LEU A 301 33.63 8.11 7.98
CA LEU A 301 34.63 7.72 6.98
C LEU A 301 35.09 6.27 7.20
N HIS A 302 35.28 5.86 8.46
CA HIS A 302 35.61 4.47 8.77
C HIS A 302 34.44 3.52 8.48
N ALA A 303 33.20 3.90 8.81
CA ALA A 303 32.03 3.07 8.51
C ALA A 303 31.83 2.89 6.99
N PHE A 304 32.14 3.91 6.17
CA PHE A 304 32.05 3.83 4.71
C PHE A 304 33.12 2.91 4.08
N GLU A 305 34.18 2.53 4.81
CA GLU A 305 35.13 1.50 4.35
C GLU A 305 34.46 0.13 4.13
N SER A 306 33.24 -0.07 4.69
CA SER A 306 32.45 -1.28 4.46
C SER A 306 31.74 -1.34 3.10
N PHE A 307 31.78 -0.27 2.29
CA PHE A 307 31.13 -0.23 0.99
C PHE A 307 32.00 -0.93 -0.06
N HIS A 308 31.43 -1.90 -0.79
CA HIS A 308 32.13 -2.61 -1.87
C HIS A 308 31.72 -2.13 -3.27
N PHE A 309 31.14 -0.94 -3.36
CA PHE A 309 30.77 -0.25 -4.60
C PHE A 309 31.45 1.12 -4.69
N SER A 310 31.57 1.65 -5.92
CA SER A 310 32.08 3.02 -6.13
C SER A 310 31.01 4.05 -5.79
N TYR A 311 31.41 5.13 -5.13
CA TYR A 311 30.52 6.24 -4.78
C TYR A 311 31.25 7.58 -4.77
N ASP A 312 30.50 8.65 -5.01
CA ASP A 312 30.96 10.02 -4.84
C ASP A 312 30.47 10.59 -3.51
N LEU A 313 31.39 11.16 -2.72
CA LEU A 313 31.10 11.69 -1.38
C LEU A 313 30.87 13.19 -1.43
N PHE A 314 29.67 13.61 -1.04
CA PHE A 314 29.29 15.01 -0.88
C PHE A 314 29.15 15.35 0.61
N ILE A 315 29.90 16.32 1.09
CA ILE A 315 29.86 16.78 2.47
C ILE A 315 29.29 18.20 2.53
N THR A 316 28.30 18.41 3.39
CA THR A 316 27.81 19.76 3.71
C THR A 316 28.16 20.14 5.14
N THR A 317 28.42 21.42 5.39
CA THR A 317 28.68 21.96 6.74
C THR A 317 28.17 23.41 6.84
N ASP A 318 28.15 23.97 8.04
CA ASP A 318 27.54 25.27 8.33
C ASP A 318 28.51 26.47 8.26
N SER A 319 29.82 26.24 8.20
CA SER A 319 30.81 27.34 8.15
C SER A 319 32.10 27.01 7.39
N GLU A 320 32.74 28.05 6.83
CA GLU A 320 34.06 27.94 6.19
C GLU A 320 35.15 27.43 7.14
N LYS A 321 35.06 27.77 8.43
CA LYS A 321 35.98 27.25 9.45
C LYS A 321 35.91 25.72 9.52
N LYS A 322 34.71 25.16 9.69
CA LYS A 322 34.52 23.71 9.75
C LYS A 322 34.86 23.04 8.42
N LYS A 323 34.60 23.68 7.28
CA LYS A 323 35.04 23.17 5.97
C LYS A 323 36.56 22.96 5.93
N ASN A 324 37.35 23.90 6.42
CA ASN A 324 38.81 23.73 6.48
C ASN A 324 39.23 22.59 7.41
N GLU A 325 38.57 22.44 8.57
CA GLU A 325 38.82 21.32 9.49
C GLU A 325 38.48 19.96 8.83
N ILE A 326 37.34 19.89 8.13
CA ILE A 326 36.90 18.71 7.36
C ILE A 326 37.91 18.35 6.27
N LEU A 327 38.38 19.34 5.50
CA LEU A 327 39.40 19.12 4.45
C LEU A 327 40.69 18.54 5.02
N GLY A 328 41.14 19.02 6.19
CA GLY A 328 42.32 18.45 6.87
C GLY A 328 42.13 17.00 7.31
N ILE A 329 40.92 16.64 7.78
CA ILE A 329 40.59 15.24 8.13
C ILE A 329 40.56 14.35 6.88
N LEU A 330 39.98 14.84 5.79
CA LEU A 330 39.91 14.12 4.51
C LEU A 330 41.30 13.86 3.95
N GLU A 331 42.20 14.86 3.97
CA GLU A 331 43.59 14.71 3.54
C GLU A 331 44.32 13.67 4.39
N GLY A 332 44.21 13.76 5.73
CA GLY A 332 44.84 12.82 6.65
C GLY A 332 44.34 11.37 6.50
N LYS A 333 43.09 11.18 6.06
CA LYS A 333 42.50 9.86 5.77
C LYS A 333 42.55 9.45 4.31
N GLN A 334 43.15 10.27 3.43
CA GLN A 334 43.18 10.07 1.98
C GLN A 334 41.78 9.84 1.35
N ALA A 335 40.74 10.42 1.95
CA ALA A 335 39.37 10.31 1.47
C ALA A 335 39.08 11.46 0.49
N LYS A 336 38.39 11.16 -0.62
CA LYS A 336 37.96 12.15 -1.61
C LYS A 336 36.50 12.54 -1.34
N ALA A 337 36.24 13.84 -1.23
CA ALA A 337 34.90 14.38 -1.10
C ALA A 337 34.82 15.81 -1.63
N GLU A 338 33.64 16.20 -2.11
CA GLU A 338 33.31 17.59 -2.39
C GLU A 338 32.65 18.22 -1.16
N VAL A 339 33.15 19.37 -0.70
CA VAL A 339 32.72 20.01 0.57
C VAL A 339 32.06 21.37 0.33
N PHE A 340 30.80 21.49 0.77
CA PHE A 340 29.95 22.67 0.59
C PHE A 340 29.60 23.33 1.92
N VAL A 341 29.61 24.67 1.95
CA VAL A 341 29.10 25.44 3.09
C VAL A 341 27.68 25.87 2.78
N THR A 342 26.73 25.41 3.59
CA THR A 342 25.28 25.57 3.34
C THR A 342 24.59 26.48 4.36
N GLY A 343 25.34 26.99 5.35
CA GLY A 343 24.79 27.76 6.48
C GLY A 343 24.20 26.88 7.57
N ASN A 344 23.88 27.49 8.72
CA ASN A 344 23.34 26.82 9.91
C ASN A 344 21.80 26.90 9.97
N VAL A 345 21.11 26.57 8.89
CA VAL A 345 19.65 26.61 8.78
C VAL A 345 19.14 25.29 8.20
N GLY A 346 18.05 24.75 8.76
CA GLY A 346 17.40 23.55 8.23
C GLY A 346 18.07 22.22 8.57
N ARG A 347 18.99 22.22 9.54
CA ARG A 347 19.69 21.04 10.08
C ARG A 347 20.30 20.21 8.94
N ASP A 348 20.03 18.91 8.87
CA ASP A 348 20.52 18.00 7.83
C ASP A 348 19.72 18.07 6.51
N VAL A 349 18.43 18.42 6.59
CA VAL A 349 17.49 18.39 5.47
C VAL A 349 17.78 19.51 4.45
N LEU A 350 17.80 20.78 4.87
CA LEU A 350 17.99 21.89 3.91
C LEU A 350 19.36 21.82 3.20
N PRO A 351 20.49 21.48 3.89
CA PRO A 351 21.75 21.23 3.21
C PRO A 351 21.68 20.16 2.13
N MET A 352 20.97 19.05 2.37
CA MET A 352 20.73 18.03 1.35
C MET A 352 19.98 18.62 0.15
N LEU A 353 18.88 19.33 0.39
CA LEU A 353 18.06 19.91 -0.68
C LEU A 353 18.82 20.94 -1.53
N LYS A 354 19.74 21.72 -0.92
CA LYS A 354 20.63 22.64 -1.64
C LYS A 354 21.57 21.93 -2.64
N LEU A 355 21.83 20.63 -2.46
CA LEU A 355 22.66 19.84 -3.39
C LEU A 355 21.89 19.25 -4.57
N LYS A 356 20.62 19.63 -4.80
CA LYS A 356 19.77 19.17 -5.91
C LYS A 356 20.52 18.93 -7.23
N ARG A 357 21.28 19.93 -7.72
CA ARG A 357 21.98 19.88 -9.02
C ARG A 357 23.06 18.79 -9.11
N HIS A 358 23.63 18.40 -7.97
CA HIS A 358 24.62 17.32 -7.90
C HIS A 358 23.91 15.98 -7.73
N LEU A 359 23.01 15.87 -6.73
CA LEU A 359 22.34 14.63 -6.39
C LEU A 359 21.41 14.12 -7.50
N SER A 360 20.84 15.00 -8.34
CA SER A 360 19.99 14.61 -9.47
C SER A 360 20.73 13.87 -10.59
N GLN A 361 22.06 13.74 -10.51
CA GLN A 361 22.89 13.04 -11.50
C GLN A 361 23.16 11.58 -11.11
N TYR A 362 22.66 11.14 -9.96
CA TYR A 362 22.92 9.82 -9.38
C TYR A 362 21.65 8.97 -9.37
N ASP A 363 21.83 7.67 -9.55
CA ASP A 363 20.75 6.70 -9.47
C ASP A 363 20.32 6.50 -8.02
N TYR A 364 21.29 6.29 -7.12
CA TYR A 364 21.07 6.03 -5.69
C TYR A 364 21.81 7.04 -4.82
N ILE A 365 21.14 7.50 -3.76
CA ILE A 365 21.69 8.45 -2.81
C ILE A 365 21.53 7.91 -1.39
N GLY A 366 22.65 7.80 -0.67
CA GLY A 366 22.67 7.60 0.78
C GLY A 366 22.77 8.96 1.48
N HIS A 367 21.79 9.31 2.31
CA HIS A 367 21.81 10.54 3.10
C HIS A 367 22.03 10.25 4.58
N PHE A 368 23.07 10.86 5.14
CA PHE A 368 23.48 10.71 6.53
C PHE A 368 23.87 12.06 7.12
N HIS A 369 23.93 12.12 8.45
CA HIS A 369 24.41 13.32 9.13
C HIS A 369 25.08 13.02 10.47
N THR A 370 26.04 13.85 10.86
CA THR A 370 26.63 13.78 12.19
C THR A 370 25.61 14.26 13.23
N LYS A 371 25.46 13.51 14.32
CA LYS A 371 24.50 13.84 15.39
C LYS A 371 25.12 13.62 16.78
N LYS A 372 24.85 14.56 17.68
CA LYS A 372 25.05 14.43 19.13
C LYS A 372 23.79 14.88 19.84
N SER A 373 23.45 14.23 20.95
CA SER A 373 22.44 14.75 21.88
C SER A 373 23.11 15.68 22.88
N LYS A 374 22.59 16.90 23.02
CA LYS A 374 23.02 17.86 24.06
C LYS A 374 22.18 17.75 25.34
N GLU A 375 20.99 17.12 25.26
CA GLU A 375 19.96 17.15 26.31
C GLU A 375 19.70 15.77 26.95
N ALA A 376 19.99 14.69 26.25
CA ALA A 376 19.98 13.34 26.83
C ALA A 376 21.39 12.97 27.29
N ASP A 377 21.51 12.14 28.33
CA ASP A 377 22.79 11.56 28.75
C ASP A 377 23.55 11.05 27.52
N TYR A 378 24.85 11.32 27.49
CA TYR A 378 25.78 11.06 26.37
C TYR A 378 25.50 9.72 25.63
N TRP A 379 25.16 8.68 26.41
CA TRP A 379 24.82 7.34 25.95
C TRP A 379 23.60 7.25 25.03
N ALA A 380 22.55 8.03 25.27
CA ALA A 380 21.31 7.96 24.49
C ALA A 380 21.49 8.51 23.06
N GLY A 381 22.22 9.63 22.93
CA GLY A 381 22.51 10.24 21.63
C GLY A 381 23.51 9.43 20.80
N GLU A 382 24.52 8.85 21.44
CA GLU A 382 25.49 7.99 20.78
C GLU A 382 24.87 6.64 20.35
N SER A 383 24.02 6.03 21.19
CA SER A 383 23.32 4.78 20.83
C SER A 383 22.46 4.96 19.59
N TRP A 384 21.67 6.05 19.51
CA TRP A 384 20.86 6.33 18.33
C TRP A 384 21.72 6.43 17.05
N ARG A 385 22.81 7.21 17.08
CA ARG A 385 23.69 7.34 15.91
C ARG A 385 24.29 6.00 15.48
N LYS A 386 24.78 5.19 16.43
CA LYS A 386 25.38 3.88 16.14
C LYS A 386 24.35 2.90 15.58
N GLU A 387 23.14 2.89 16.12
CA GLU A 387 22.05 2.05 15.59
C GLU A 387 21.68 2.44 14.14
N LEU A 388 21.63 3.73 13.82
CA LEU A 388 21.41 4.18 12.43
C LEU A 388 22.54 3.76 11.49
N ILE A 389 23.80 3.85 11.93
CA ILE A 389 24.96 3.35 11.17
C ILE A 389 24.83 1.84 10.94
N ASN A 390 24.46 1.08 11.97
CA ASN A 390 24.26 -0.37 11.86
C ASN A 390 23.11 -0.75 10.93
N MET A 391 22.04 0.06 10.86
CA MET A 391 20.88 -0.22 10.01
C MET A 391 21.07 0.26 8.57
N LEU A 392 21.79 1.34 8.32
CA LEU A 392 21.81 1.97 6.98
C LEU A 392 23.19 2.16 6.38
N VAL A 393 24.26 2.12 7.16
CA VAL A 393 25.63 2.25 6.64
C VAL A 393 26.24 0.86 6.48
N HIS A 394 26.38 0.08 7.55
CA HIS A 394 27.01 -1.24 7.46
C HIS A 394 26.36 -2.22 6.45
N PRO A 395 25.03 -2.26 6.27
CA PRO A 395 24.40 -3.11 5.26
C PRO A 395 24.22 -2.42 3.89
N ALA A 396 24.99 -1.36 3.58
CA ALA A 396 24.81 -0.57 2.35
C ALA A 396 24.92 -1.41 1.07
N ASP A 397 25.82 -2.41 1.01
CA ASP A 397 25.92 -3.29 -0.15
C ASP A 397 24.63 -4.07 -0.39
N GLN A 398 23.98 -4.55 0.67
CA GLN A 398 22.69 -5.23 0.57
C GLN A 398 21.60 -4.28 0.13
N ILE A 399 21.59 -3.06 0.68
CA ILE A 399 20.64 -2.01 0.34
C ILE A 399 20.75 -1.67 -1.16
N VAL A 400 21.96 -1.37 -1.63
CA VAL A 400 22.23 -1.03 -3.02
C VAL A 400 21.91 -2.21 -3.95
N SER A 401 22.25 -3.43 -3.55
CA SER A 401 21.89 -4.65 -4.29
C SER A 401 20.37 -4.77 -4.47
N GLN A 402 19.58 -4.60 -3.41
CA GLN A 402 18.12 -4.72 -3.49
C GLN A 402 17.46 -3.54 -4.23
N LEU A 403 17.99 -2.33 -4.11
CA LEU A 403 17.57 -1.17 -4.92
C LEU A 403 17.78 -1.42 -6.43
N GLY A 404 18.80 -2.21 -6.80
CA GLY A 404 19.07 -2.64 -8.17
C GLY A 404 18.27 -3.85 -8.65
N GLN A 405 17.72 -4.66 -7.75
CA GLN A 405 16.93 -5.85 -8.09
C GLN A 405 15.42 -5.56 -8.25
N ASP A 406 14.92 -4.52 -7.57
CA ASP A 406 13.53 -4.08 -7.69
C ASP A 406 13.48 -2.63 -8.17
N ASP A 407 13.10 -2.43 -9.43
CA ASP A 407 12.97 -1.11 -10.04
C ASP A 407 11.98 -0.20 -9.29
N ARG A 408 11.01 -0.78 -8.57
CA ARG A 408 10.03 -0.02 -7.79
C ARG A 408 10.44 0.21 -6.36
N LEU A 409 11.48 -0.46 -5.85
CA LEU A 409 12.03 -0.10 -4.54
C LEU A 409 12.78 1.23 -4.67
N GLY A 410 12.23 2.29 -4.08
CA GLY A 410 12.75 3.65 -4.22
C GLY A 410 13.29 4.26 -2.93
N LEU A 411 13.00 3.67 -1.78
CA LEU A 411 13.38 4.19 -0.48
C LEU A 411 13.71 3.06 0.51
N ILE A 412 14.81 3.21 1.25
CA ILE A 412 15.13 2.39 2.42
C ILE A 412 15.23 3.32 3.64
N ILE A 413 14.47 2.99 4.68
CA ILE A 413 14.49 3.69 5.97
C ILE A 413 15.07 2.78 7.05
N ALA A 414 15.54 3.38 8.15
CA ALA A 414 15.88 2.63 9.35
C ALA A 414 14.62 2.22 10.11
N ASP A 415 14.67 1.07 10.77
CA ASP A 415 13.72 0.71 11.82
C ASP A 415 13.88 1.63 13.05
N ILE A 416 12.94 1.55 13.99
CA ILE A 416 12.88 2.41 15.16
C ILE A 416 14.11 2.17 16.06
N PRO A 417 14.95 3.20 16.28
CA PRO A 417 16.07 3.10 17.23
C PRO A 417 15.55 2.82 18.64
N SER A 418 16.31 2.05 19.42
CA SER A 418 15.94 1.60 20.77
C SER A 418 15.55 2.76 21.69
N PHE A 419 16.22 3.91 21.55
CA PHE A 419 15.92 5.14 22.27
C PHE A 419 14.43 5.54 22.18
N PHE A 420 13.82 5.45 21.01
CA PHE A 420 12.41 5.81 20.80
C PHE A 420 11.44 4.74 21.29
N ARG A 421 11.90 3.50 21.48
CA ARG A 421 11.09 2.41 22.05
C ARG A 421 11.02 2.50 23.57
N PHE A 422 12.04 3.05 24.23
CA PHE A 422 12.03 3.27 25.68
C PHE A 422 11.55 4.66 26.12
N ASN A 423 11.62 5.67 25.25
CA ASN A 423 11.30 7.06 25.57
C ASN A 423 10.09 7.58 24.78
N ARG A 424 9.25 8.39 25.44
CA ARG A 424 7.96 8.87 24.92
C ARG A 424 8.08 10.21 24.20
N ILE A 425 8.81 10.24 23.10
CA ILE A 425 9.08 11.50 22.36
C ILE A 425 8.11 11.67 21.19
N VAL A 426 7.77 10.56 20.52
CA VAL A 426 6.87 10.53 19.37
C VAL A 426 5.52 9.97 19.81
N VAL A 427 4.50 10.82 19.82
CA VAL A 427 3.14 10.49 20.29
C VAL A 427 2.08 11.11 19.37
N ALA A 428 0.92 10.48 19.28
CA ALA A 428 -0.17 10.90 18.37
C ALA A 428 -0.56 12.37 18.51
N TRP A 429 -0.50 12.95 19.72
CA TRP A 429 -0.75 14.37 19.92
C TRP A 429 0.26 15.26 19.17
N ASN A 430 1.55 14.96 19.29
CA ASN A 430 2.60 15.71 18.60
C ASN A 430 2.48 15.53 17.07
N GLU A 431 2.17 14.32 16.64
CA GLU A 431 1.94 13.99 15.23
C GLU A 431 0.76 14.77 14.63
N ALA A 432 -0.34 14.90 15.39
CA ALA A 432 -1.48 15.71 15.00
C ALA A 432 -1.11 17.20 14.80
N LEU A 433 -0.16 17.73 15.58
CA LEU A 433 0.32 19.12 15.44
C LEU A 433 1.23 19.32 14.20
N ILE A 434 1.85 18.25 13.70
CA ILE A 434 2.74 18.25 12.51
C ILE A 434 1.94 18.04 11.22
N SER A 435 0.87 17.23 11.28
CA SER A 435 0.04 16.87 10.12
C SER A 435 -0.47 18.03 9.24
N PRO A 436 -0.77 19.25 9.76
CA PRO A 436 -1.19 20.36 8.90
C PRO A 436 -0.07 20.84 7.97
N GLU A 437 1.18 20.90 8.45
CA GLU A 437 2.32 21.27 7.60
C GLU A 437 2.65 20.15 6.59
N MET A 438 2.41 18.88 6.96
CA MET A 438 2.53 17.76 6.02
C MET A 438 1.56 17.89 4.85
N ASN A 439 0.28 18.19 5.11
CA ASN A 439 -0.71 18.42 4.06
C ASN A 439 -0.34 19.62 3.17
N LYS A 440 0.14 20.72 3.76
CA LYS A 440 0.60 21.88 3.00
C LYS A 440 1.78 21.56 2.09
N LEU A 441 2.75 20.77 2.57
CA LEU A 441 3.87 20.31 1.74
C LEU A 441 3.41 19.37 0.64
N TRP A 442 2.47 18.45 0.93
CA TRP A 442 1.87 17.54 -0.04
C TRP A 442 1.23 18.28 -1.21
N GLU A 443 0.44 19.32 -0.91
CA GLU A 443 -0.15 20.21 -1.91
C GLU A 443 0.93 20.98 -2.69
N ARG A 444 1.94 21.54 -2.01
CA ARG A 444 3.04 22.28 -2.66
C ARG A 444 3.86 21.39 -3.61
N MET A 445 4.03 20.11 -3.29
CA MET A 445 4.72 19.13 -4.13
C MET A 445 3.87 18.65 -5.31
N ASN A 446 2.59 19.06 -5.38
CA ASN A 446 1.64 18.62 -6.39
C ASN A 446 1.55 17.08 -6.46
N CYS A 447 1.55 16.43 -5.30
CA CYS A 447 1.34 14.99 -5.20
C CYS A 447 -0.06 14.62 -5.72
N GLN A 448 -0.17 13.49 -6.41
CA GLN A 448 -1.36 13.08 -7.14
C GLN A 448 -2.28 12.16 -6.33
N LYS A 449 -1.73 11.43 -5.34
CA LYS A 449 -2.52 10.55 -4.48
C LYS A 449 -3.26 11.35 -3.41
N GLU A 450 -4.50 10.96 -3.15
CA GLU A 450 -5.33 11.55 -2.12
C GLU A 450 -4.96 10.98 -0.75
N VAL A 451 -4.59 11.86 0.18
CA VAL A 451 -4.31 11.54 1.58
C VAL A 451 -4.59 12.77 2.45
N ASP A 452 -5.13 12.56 3.65
CA ASP A 452 -5.21 13.59 4.68
C ASP A 452 -4.48 13.12 5.93
N PHE A 453 -3.30 13.65 6.17
CA PHE A 453 -2.45 13.26 7.29
C PHE A 453 -3.09 13.57 8.66
N LYS A 454 -4.12 14.43 8.72
CA LYS A 454 -4.86 14.70 9.98
C LYS A 454 -5.73 13.51 10.42
N GLN A 455 -6.04 12.58 9.51
CA GLN A 455 -6.81 11.38 9.83
C GLN A 455 -5.92 10.24 10.33
N MET A 456 -4.60 10.44 10.34
CA MET A 456 -3.61 9.47 10.78
C MET A 456 -3.11 9.82 12.18
N ASN A 457 -2.78 8.78 12.97
CA ASN A 457 -2.32 8.94 14.36
C ASN A 457 -0.82 8.62 14.53
N THR A 458 -0.23 7.95 13.55
CA THR A 458 1.16 7.47 13.55
C THR A 458 1.66 7.46 12.11
N PHE A 459 2.95 7.70 11.91
CA PHE A 459 3.57 7.66 10.60
C PHE A 459 4.79 6.75 10.62
N VAL A 460 5.01 6.06 9.50
CA VAL A 460 6.27 5.35 9.26
C VAL A 460 7.30 6.33 8.69
N MET A 461 8.42 6.47 9.38
CA MET A 461 9.46 7.46 9.09
C MET A 461 10.84 6.94 9.46
N SER A 462 11.88 7.53 8.87
CA SER A 462 13.26 7.27 9.30
C SER A 462 13.65 8.24 10.41
N TYR A 463 13.83 7.73 11.63
CA TYR A 463 14.19 8.54 12.79
C TYR A 463 15.57 9.16 12.62
N GLY A 464 15.63 10.49 12.41
CA GLY A 464 16.85 11.22 12.14
C GLY A 464 17.20 11.30 10.66
N THR A 465 16.24 11.08 9.76
CA THR A 465 16.37 11.35 8.31
C THR A 465 17.50 10.58 7.61
N PHE A 466 18.04 9.52 8.21
CA PHE A 466 18.99 8.65 7.51
C PHE A 466 18.22 7.79 6.52
N VAL A 467 18.56 7.84 5.23
CA VAL A 467 17.84 7.10 4.21
C VAL A 467 18.74 6.74 3.05
N TRP A 468 18.39 5.66 2.33
CA TRP A 468 18.82 5.45 0.95
C TRP A 468 17.63 5.64 0.02
N PHE A 469 17.82 6.33 -1.10
CA PHE A 469 16.73 6.56 -2.04
C PHE A 469 17.18 6.65 -3.49
N LYS A 470 16.27 6.33 -4.41
CA LYS A 470 16.36 6.72 -5.82
C LYS A 470 15.97 8.18 -5.94
N TYR A 471 16.73 9.00 -6.68
CA TYR A 471 16.45 10.44 -6.77
C TYR A 471 14.99 10.72 -7.16
N ASP A 472 14.48 10.00 -8.16
CA ASP A 472 13.11 10.14 -8.66
C ASP A 472 12.02 9.82 -7.62
N ALA A 473 12.33 8.99 -6.62
CA ALA A 473 11.39 8.66 -5.55
C ALA A 473 11.13 9.87 -4.63
N LEU A 474 12.10 10.77 -4.48
CA LEU A 474 12.00 11.95 -3.63
C LEU A 474 12.10 13.27 -4.41
N SER A 475 12.10 13.24 -5.75
CA SER A 475 12.27 14.43 -6.58
C SER A 475 11.28 15.57 -6.25
N PRO A 476 9.99 15.33 -5.91
CA PRO A 476 9.08 16.41 -5.55
C PRO A 476 9.57 17.25 -4.36
N LEU A 477 10.27 16.64 -3.40
CA LEU A 477 10.86 17.33 -2.27
C LEU A 477 11.97 18.30 -2.70
N PHE A 478 12.83 17.88 -3.63
CA PHE A 478 13.87 18.74 -4.22
C PHE A 478 13.27 19.82 -5.14
N ASP A 479 12.11 19.57 -5.72
CA ASP A 479 11.39 20.50 -6.61
C ASP A 479 10.68 21.64 -5.88
N LEU A 480 10.52 21.54 -4.55
CA LEU A 480 10.10 22.67 -3.72
C LEU A 480 11.08 23.86 -3.79
N ASN A 481 12.34 23.62 -4.16
CA ASN A 481 13.42 24.62 -4.19
C ASN A 481 13.48 25.45 -2.90
N MET A 482 13.37 24.77 -1.75
CA MET A 482 13.32 25.41 -0.44
C MET A 482 14.53 26.32 -0.19
N THR A 483 14.26 27.44 0.47
CA THR A 483 15.26 28.42 0.88
C THR A 483 15.35 28.51 2.41
N GLU A 484 16.26 29.34 2.91
CA GLU A 484 16.38 29.60 4.34
C GLU A 484 15.12 30.29 4.92
N GLU A 485 14.37 31.01 4.09
CA GLU A 485 13.14 31.71 4.49
C GLU A 485 11.97 30.75 4.74
N ASP A 486 12.00 29.55 4.14
CA ASP A 486 10.99 28.52 4.36
C ASP A 486 11.16 27.81 5.71
N VAL A 487 12.33 27.95 6.35
CA VAL A 487 12.67 27.24 7.58
C VAL A 487 12.60 28.19 8.78
N PRO A 488 11.86 27.87 9.85
CA PRO A 488 11.81 28.72 11.02
C PRO A 488 13.19 28.82 11.70
N SER A 489 13.47 29.97 12.32
CA SER A 489 14.68 30.19 13.10
C SER A 489 14.77 29.25 14.31
N GLU A 490 15.99 28.89 14.71
CA GLU A 490 16.21 28.12 15.94
C GLU A 490 15.87 28.97 17.20
N PRO A 491 15.35 28.37 18.29
CA PRO A 491 15.02 26.95 18.45
C PRO A 491 13.78 26.56 17.62
N LEU A 492 13.91 25.47 16.84
CA LEU A 492 12.81 25.02 15.98
C LEU A 492 11.56 24.67 16.80
N PRO A 493 10.36 25.05 16.33
CA PRO A 493 9.12 24.57 16.92
C PRO A 493 9.00 23.05 16.76
N GLN A 494 8.33 22.41 17.72
CA GLN A 494 8.13 20.96 17.74
C GLN A 494 7.36 20.43 16.51
N ASN A 495 6.61 21.31 15.84
CA ASN A 495 5.86 21.03 14.62
C ASN A 495 6.40 21.74 13.37
N SER A 496 7.72 21.94 13.29
CA SER A 496 8.35 22.61 12.14
C SER A 496 8.23 21.81 10.82
N ILE A 497 8.46 22.52 9.72
CA ILE A 497 8.56 21.96 8.35
C ILE A 497 9.56 20.80 8.25
N LEU A 498 10.65 20.80 9.02
CA LEU A 498 11.64 19.73 8.98
C LEU A 498 11.09 18.42 9.56
N HIS A 499 10.28 18.49 10.63
CA HIS A 499 9.61 17.31 11.19
C HIS A 499 8.57 16.77 10.21
N ALA A 500 7.85 17.64 9.51
CA ALA A 500 6.92 17.24 8.47
C ALA A 500 7.64 16.51 7.32
N ILE A 501 8.80 17.01 6.86
CA ILE A 501 9.60 16.35 5.81
C ILE A 501 10.06 14.95 6.26
N GLU A 502 10.55 14.79 7.50
CA GLU A 502 10.97 13.49 8.05
C GLU A 502 9.86 12.43 7.95
N ARG A 503 8.59 12.82 8.17
CA ARG A 503 7.41 11.94 8.08
C ARG A 503 6.94 11.69 6.66
N LEU A 504 7.24 12.59 5.73
CA LEU A 504 6.69 12.55 4.38
C LEU A 504 7.47 11.63 3.43
N LEU A 505 8.72 11.27 3.72
CA LEU A 505 9.59 10.57 2.75
C LEU A 505 8.95 9.31 2.15
N VAL A 506 8.33 8.47 2.99
CA VAL A 506 7.63 7.25 2.54
C VAL A 506 6.46 7.56 1.62
N TYR A 507 5.67 8.59 1.96
CA TYR A 507 4.49 8.97 1.19
C TYR A 507 4.85 9.66 -0.12
N ILE A 508 5.94 10.43 -0.16
CA ILE A 508 6.45 11.04 -1.39
C ILE A 508 6.90 9.94 -2.36
N ALA A 509 7.66 8.96 -1.88
CA ALA A 509 8.04 7.79 -2.68
C ALA A 509 6.81 7.04 -3.20
N TRP A 510 5.82 6.81 -2.33
CA TRP A 510 4.56 6.18 -2.68
C TRP A 510 3.76 6.94 -3.75
N ASP A 511 3.69 8.27 -3.69
CA ASP A 511 3.06 9.10 -4.72
C ASP A 511 3.71 8.88 -6.09
N LYS A 512 5.04 8.82 -6.09
CA LYS A 512 5.90 8.56 -7.25
C LYS A 512 5.91 7.09 -7.72
N GLN A 513 4.99 6.26 -7.20
CA GLN A 513 4.84 4.84 -7.54
C GLN A 513 6.02 3.96 -7.10
N TYR A 514 6.87 4.47 -6.21
CA TYR A 514 7.90 3.69 -5.55
C TYR A 514 7.38 3.08 -4.26
N ASP A 515 7.94 1.93 -3.91
CA ASP A 515 7.80 1.29 -2.62
C ASP A 515 9.02 1.57 -1.73
N PHE A 516 8.90 1.24 -0.45
CA PHE A 516 9.96 1.33 0.53
C PHE A 516 10.23 0.00 1.23
N LYS A 517 11.43 -0.15 1.79
CA LYS A 517 11.75 -1.19 2.77
C LYS A 517 12.37 -0.60 4.03
N ILE A 518 12.33 -1.38 5.09
CA ILE A 518 12.84 -1.04 6.42
C ILE A 518 14.05 -1.92 6.69
N SER A 519 15.19 -1.30 6.94
CA SER A 519 16.36 -2.00 7.46
C SER A 519 16.20 -2.19 8.96
N TYR A 520 16.00 -3.44 9.38
CA TYR A 520 15.59 -3.78 10.74
C TYR A 520 16.69 -3.50 11.77
N ASN A 521 16.28 -3.14 12.99
CA ASN A 521 17.22 -2.98 14.09
C ASN A 521 17.73 -4.34 14.56
N GLN A 522 19.03 -4.57 14.44
CA GLN A 522 19.65 -5.84 14.86
C GLN A 522 19.55 -6.10 16.37
N LEU A 523 19.23 -5.07 17.16
CA LEU A 523 18.91 -5.23 18.57
C LEU A 523 17.49 -5.82 18.73
N GLY A 524 17.41 -7.13 18.95
CA GLY A 524 16.15 -7.83 19.22
C GLY A 524 15.51 -7.38 20.54
N LEU A 525 14.50 -6.52 20.46
CA LEU A 525 13.71 -6.06 21.61
C LEU A 525 12.26 -6.56 21.51
N THR A 526 11.71 -7.02 22.62
CA THR A 526 10.33 -7.54 22.69
C THR A 526 9.28 -6.45 22.43
N ALA A 527 8.25 -6.80 21.66
CA ALA A 527 7.08 -5.94 21.42
C ALA A 527 6.32 -5.55 22.70
N PHE A 528 6.55 -6.24 23.83
CA PHE A 528 5.99 -5.84 25.12
C PHE A 528 6.51 -4.48 25.60
N ILE A 529 7.69 -4.04 25.15
CA ILE A 529 8.21 -2.70 25.44
C ILE A 529 7.27 -1.66 24.81
N ASP A 530 7.01 -1.81 23.51
CA ASP A 530 6.17 -0.90 22.75
C ASP A 530 4.73 -0.94 23.26
N ASN A 531 4.21 -2.12 23.60
CA ASN A 531 2.88 -2.27 24.20
C ASN A 531 2.78 -1.58 25.57
N LYS A 532 3.80 -1.65 26.43
CA LYS A 532 3.82 -0.92 27.70
C LYS A 532 3.87 0.58 27.47
N GLN A 533 4.70 1.08 26.56
CA GLN A 533 4.73 2.51 26.23
C GLN A 533 3.41 3.00 25.64
N LEU A 534 2.76 2.16 24.83
CA LEU A 534 1.42 2.39 24.30
C LEU A 534 0.38 2.49 25.43
N ASN A 535 0.42 1.61 26.42
CA ASN A 535 -0.60 1.58 27.48
C ASN A 535 -0.33 2.58 28.61
N ASN A 536 0.91 3.02 28.82
CA ASN A 536 1.22 4.14 29.72
C ASN A 536 0.61 5.50 29.24
N ARG A 537 -0.21 5.51 28.17
CA ARG A 537 -0.97 6.66 27.62
C ARG A 537 -1.98 7.29 28.58
N GLU A 538 -2.28 6.68 29.73
CA GLU A 538 -3.29 7.19 30.66
C GLU A 538 -2.96 8.56 31.30
N ASP A 539 -1.69 9.00 31.32
CA ASP A 539 -1.28 10.24 32.01
C ASP A 539 -1.32 11.53 31.16
N LEU A 540 -1.61 11.45 29.85
CA LEU A 540 -1.57 12.61 28.94
C LEU A 540 -2.84 12.79 28.10
N GLN A 541 -3.73 11.81 28.07
CA GLN A 541 -5.07 12.01 27.53
C GLN A 541 -5.95 12.55 28.66
N PRO A 542 -6.77 13.60 28.46
CA PRO A 542 -7.83 13.88 29.42
C PRO A 542 -8.61 12.58 29.59
N HIS A 543 -8.71 12.09 30.84
CA HIS A 543 -9.51 10.91 31.14
C HIS A 543 -10.88 11.12 30.46
N THR A 544 -11.31 10.15 29.66
CA THR A 544 -12.57 10.09 28.89
C THR A 544 -12.71 11.00 27.66
N PHE A 545 -12.32 10.50 26.48
CA PHE A 545 -13.21 10.61 25.32
C PHE A 545 -14.13 9.39 25.35
N VAL A 546 -15.39 9.62 25.72
CA VAL A 546 -16.44 8.62 25.51
C VAL A 546 -16.85 8.72 24.05
N ASP A 547 -16.53 7.71 23.24
CA ASP A 547 -17.12 7.61 21.90
C ASP A 547 -18.60 7.26 22.06
N PHE A 548 -19.44 8.30 22.01
CA PHE A 548 -20.87 8.14 22.19
C PHE A 548 -21.52 7.33 21.07
N ASN A 549 -20.87 7.16 19.91
CA ASN A 549 -21.41 6.32 18.83
C ASN A 549 -21.55 4.87 19.29
N GLN A 550 -20.63 4.38 20.13
CA GLN A 550 -20.72 3.02 20.70
C GLN A 550 -21.72 2.90 21.85
N ILE A 551 -22.26 4.01 22.38
CA ILE A 551 -23.21 4.03 23.51
C ILE A 551 -24.59 4.57 23.10
N GLY A 552 -24.89 4.58 21.79
CA GLY A 552 -26.20 5.01 21.26
C GLY A 552 -26.26 6.48 20.83
N GLY A 553 -25.14 7.04 20.39
CA GLY A 553 -25.00 8.41 19.89
C GLY A 553 -25.38 9.46 20.93
N ILE A 554 -26.06 10.52 20.48
CA ILE A 554 -26.50 11.65 21.31
C ILE A 554 -27.36 11.22 22.50
N LYS A 555 -28.18 10.16 22.36
CA LYS A 555 -28.97 9.59 23.47
C LYS A 555 -28.09 8.91 24.52
N GLY A 556 -27.05 8.19 24.07
CA GLY A 556 -26.00 7.64 24.92
C GLY A 556 -25.26 8.72 25.71
N ALA A 557 -24.88 9.79 25.00
CA ALA A 557 -24.22 10.95 25.58
C ALA A 557 -25.04 11.61 26.69
N MET A 558 -26.32 11.89 26.44
CA MET A 558 -27.20 12.47 27.47
C MET A 558 -27.36 11.55 28.69
N LYS A 559 -27.45 10.23 28.47
CA LYS A 559 -27.54 9.26 29.57
C LYS A 559 -26.25 9.21 30.40
N TYR A 560 -25.09 9.29 29.74
CA TYR A 560 -23.80 9.30 30.42
C TYR A 560 -23.56 10.60 31.20
N ILE A 561 -23.84 11.76 30.59
CA ILE A 561 -23.57 13.08 31.16
C ILE A 561 -24.53 13.42 32.31
N PHE A 562 -25.82 13.10 32.19
CA PHE A 562 -26.81 13.54 33.17
C PHE A 562 -27.30 12.42 34.09
N ILE A 563 -27.59 11.23 33.54
CA ILE A 563 -28.23 10.15 34.30
C ILE A 563 -27.19 9.38 35.15
N GLY A 564 -25.96 9.22 34.64
CA GLY A 564 -24.85 8.59 35.35
C GLY A 564 -24.51 9.32 36.66
N PRO A 565 -24.15 10.61 36.64
CA PRO A 565 -23.88 11.40 37.82
C PRO A 565 -25.07 11.49 38.78
N ALA A 566 -26.29 11.66 38.27
CA ALA A 566 -27.49 11.70 39.12
C ALA A 566 -27.72 10.36 39.87
N ARG A 567 -27.47 9.22 39.23
CA ARG A 567 -27.54 7.91 39.88
C ARG A 567 -26.40 7.71 40.89
N ALA A 568 -25.21 8.18 40.59
CA ALA A 568 -24.07 8.13 41.51
C ALA A 568 -24.33 8.98 42.77
N ILE A 569 -24.82 10.22 42.61
CA ILE A 569 -25.22 11.10 43.72
C ILE A 569 -26.33 10.44 44.55
N LYS A 570 -27.35 9.86 43.90
CA LYS A 570 -28.43 9.13 44.59
C LYS A 570 -27.90 7.93 45.38
N TYR A 571 -26.95 7.18 44.83
CA TYR A 571 -26.30 6.06 45.52
C TYR A 571 -25.48 6.53 46.72
N ILE A 572 -24.69 7.60 46.57
CA ILE A 572 -23.89 8.21 47.65
C ILE A 572 -24.78 8.70 48.79
N LEU A 573 -25.85 9.44 48.47
CA LEU A 573 -26.84 9.90 49.46
C LEU A 573 -27.50 8.73 50.20
N LYS A 574 -27.87 7.66 49.48
CA LYS A 574 -28.46 6.47 50.08
C LYS A 574 -27.48 5.76 51.03
N ARG A 575 -26.17 5.75 50.71
CA ARG A 575 -25.12 5.18 51.55
C ARG A 575 -24.79 6.04 52.77
N LEU A 576 -24.83 7.37 52.64
CA LEU A 576 -24.66 8.31 53.75
C LEU A 576 -25.83 8.21 54.75
N LEU A 577 -27.06 8.11 54.24
CA LEU A 577 -28.26 7.91 55.08
C LEU A 577 -28.35 6.50 55.68
N GLY A 578 -27.73 5.51 55.03
CA GLY A 578 -27.62 4.14 55.55
C GLY A 578 -26.58 3.96 56.67
N LYS A 579 -25.63 4.89 56.83
CA LYS A 579 -24.63 4.88 57.93
C LYS A 579 -25.15 5.46 59.25
N GLY A 580 -26.40 5.93 59.30
CA GLY A 580 -27.08 6.36 60.54
C GLY A 580 -27.91 5.26 61.23
N LYS A 581 -27.84 4.02 60.76
CA LYS A 581 -28.45 2.84 61.38
C LYS A 581 -27.48 1.66 61.34
N SER A 582 -26.39 1.80 62.08
CA SER A 582 -25.55 0.73 62.60
C SER A 582 -24.96 1.20 63.92
#